data_AF-A0A382W078-F1
#
_entry.id   AF-A0A382W078-F1
#
_cell.length_a   1.000
_cell.length_b   1.000
_cell.length_c   1.000
_cell.angle_alpha   90.00
_cell.angle_beta   90.00
_cell.angle_gamma   90.00
#
_symmetry.space_group_name_H-M   'P 1'
#
loop_
_entity.id
_entity.type
_entity.pdbx_description
1 polymer ?
#
loop_
_entity_poly.entity_id
_entity_poly.type
_entity_poly.pdbx_seq_one_letter_code
_entity_poly.pdbx_strand_id
1 'polypeptide(L)'
;VSLNTPGSSGRARIKGGAGGTTLDVAASSVGGHLQLHSLNGITDSGTITVGAYLIVTTHDNNGSINLDQLAVDGPFHLNTHGTGNVTVVNDAHIVFASDRTIGGNLAVTARTGNISDHP
;
A
#
# COMPACT_ATOMS: atom_id res chain seq x y z
N VAL A 1 -13.17 3.56 -1.27
CA VAL A 1 -13.62 2.90 -0.02
C VAL A 1 -12.82 3.45 1.16
N SER A 2 -13.40 3.58 2.36
CA SER A 2 -12.65 3.98 3.57
C SER A 2 -12.62 2.87 4.61
N LEU A 3 -11.55 2.82 5.41
CA LEU A 3 -11.28 1.81 6.42
C LEU A 3 -10.90 2.47 7.74
N ASN A 4 -11.66 2.22 8.79
CA ASN A 4 -11.40 2.79 10.10
C ASN A 4 -11.47 1.72 11.18
N THR A 5 -10.33 1.42 11.81
CA THR A 5 -10.26 0.43 12.90
C THR A 5 -9.64 1.07 14.14
N PRO A 6 -10.35 1.11 15.28
CA PRO A 6 -9.79 1.66 16.51
C PRO A 6 -8.76 0.72 17.13
N GLY A 7 -7.79 1.30 17.85
CA GLY A 7 -6.78 0.56 18.62
C GLY A 7 -5.63 -0.01 17.77
N SER A 8 -4.49 -0.24 18.41
CA SER A 8 -3.24 -0.68 17.75
C SER A 8 -3.29 -2.11 17.19
N SER A 9 -4.27 -2.92 17.60
CA SER A 9 -4.50 -4.27 17.06
C SER A 9 -5.53 -4.29 15.92
N GLY A 10 -6.03 -3.12 15.50
CA GLY A 10 -7.00 -3.01 14.41
C GLY A 10 -6.45 -3.59 13.12
N ARG A 11 -7.24 -4.41 12.42
CA ARG A 11 -6.84 -5.00 11.14
C ARG A 11 -7.91 -4.75 10.10
N ALA A 12 -7.50 -4.24 8.96
CA ALA A 12 -8.39 -4.05 7.81
C ALA A 12 -7.84 -4.80 6.61
N ARG A 13 -8.72 -5.50 5.89
CA ARG A 13 -8.37 -6.20 4.66
C ARG A 13 -9.43 -5.95 3.60
N ILE A 14 -8.99 -5.56 2.41
CA ILE A 14 -9.84 -5.48 1.22
C ILE A 14 -9.35 -6.47 0.18
N LYS A 15 -10.31 -7.14 -0.47
CA LYS A 15 -10.13 -7.80 -1.77
C LYS A 15 -11.04 -7.06 -2.76
N GLY A 16 -10.44 -6.26 -3.63
CA GLY A 16 -11.12 -5.43 -4.62
C GLY A 16 -10.85 -5.91 -6.06
N GLY A 17 -11.53 -5.28 -7.03
CA GLY A 17 -11.19 -5.42 -8.45
C GLY A 17 -12.13 -6.27 -9.31
N ALA A 18 -13.39 -6.48 -8.93
CA ALA A 18 -14.36 -7.07 -9.86
C ALA A 18 -14.50 -6.21 -11.12
N GLY A 19 -14.41 -6.83 -12.31
CA GLY A 19 -14.72 -6.19 -13.59
C GLY A 19 -13.72 -5.12 -14.07
N GLY A 20 -12.42 -5.27 -13.79
CA GLY A 20 -11.39 -4.36 -14.32
C GLY A 20 -11.24 -3.03 -13.58
N THR A 21 -11.96 -2.83 -12.47
CA THR A 21 -11.91 -1.60 -11.68
C THR A 21 -10.67 -1.50 -10.79
N THR A 22 -10.03 -0.34 -10.77
CA THR A 22 -8.99 0.03 -9.80
C THR A 22 -9.62 0.14 -8.42
N LEU A 23 -8.93 -0.38 -7.40
CA LEU A 23 -9.32 -0.18 -6.01
C LEU A 23 -8.84 1.20 -5.55
N ASP A 24 -9.78 2.13 -5.36
CA ASP A 24 -9.49 3.43 -4.76
C ASP A 24 -9.80 3.44 -3.25
N VAL A 25 -8.78 3.73 -2.45
CA VAL A 25 -8.89 3.85 -0.99
C VAL A 25 -8.93 5.33 -0.61
N ALA A 26 -10.10 5.77 -0.14
CA ALA A 26 -10.29 7.10 0.40
C ALA A 26 -9.63 7.20 1.80
N ALA A 27 -9.64 8.41 2.36
CA ALA A 27 -9.10 8.69 3.69
C ALA A 27 -9.50 7.60 4.73
N SER A 28 -8.49 7.03 5.38
CA SER A 28 -8.62 5.82 6.20
C SER A 28 -7.67 5.87 7.39
N SER A 29 -8.09 5.32 8.53
CA SER A 29 -7.28 5.21 9.75
C SER A 29 -7.32 3.80 10.33
N VAL A 30 -6.24 3.05 10.14
CA VAL A 30 -6.12 1.66 10.59
C VAL A 30 -5.06 1.61 11.69
N GLY A 31 -5.48 1.48 12.95
CA GLY A 31 -4.55 1.50 14.08
C GLY A 31 -3.50 0.38 14.08
N GLY A 32 -3.75 -0.76 13.41
CA GLY A 32 -2.78 -1.83 13.23
C GLY A 32 -2.43 -2.05 11.76
N HIS A 33 -2.75 -3.22 11.21
CA HIS A 33 -2.29 -3.65 9.89
C HIS A 33 -3.34 -3.44 8.79
N LEU A 34 -2.89 -2.95 7.63
CA LEU A 34 -3.72 -2.81 6.44
C LEU A 34 -3.25 -3.77 5.34
N GLN A 35 -4.19 -4.53 4.78
CA GLN A 35 -3.96 -5.41 3.64
C GLN A 35 -4.88 -5.04 2.47
N LEU A 36 -4.29 -4.59 1.37
CA LEU A 36 -4.96 -4.24 0.13
C LEU A 36 -4.61 -5.28 -0.93
N HIS A 37 -5.63 -5.88 -1.51
CA HIS A 37 -5.46 -6.90 -2.54
C HIS A 37 -6.43 -6.60 -3.68
N SER A 38 -5.92 -6.43 -4.90
CA SER A 38 -6.72 -6.05 -6.06
C SER A 38 -6.39 -6.92 -7.27
N LEU A 39 -7.39 -7.22 -8.09
CA LEU A 39 -7.17 -7.81 -9.41
C LEU A 39 -6.56 -6.80 -10.40
N ASN A 40 -6.74 -5.49 -10.16
CA ASN A 40 -6.25 -4.43 -11.03
C ASN A 40 -5.33 -3.49 -10.24
N GLY A 41 -5.28 -2.21 -10.61
CA GLY A 41 -4.53 -1.21 -9.86
C GLY A 41 -5.10 -0.95 -8.47
N ILE A 42 -4.29 -0.26 -7.67
CA ILE A 42 -4.64 0.26 -6.34
C ILE A 42 -4.22 1.73 -6.29
N THR A 43 -5.14 2.61 -5.90
CA THR A 43 -4.92 4.05 -5.72
C THR A 43 -5.44 4.52 -4.38
N ASP A 44 -5.04 5.73 -3.99
CA ASP A 44 -5.67 6.49 -2.92
C ASP A 44 -6.24 7.84 -3.40
N SER A 45 -7.23 8.31 -2.66
CA SER A 45 -7.88 9.61 -2.87
C SER A 45 -7.95 10.45 -1.58
N GLY A 46 -7.28 9.99 -0.53
CA GLY A 46 -7.12 10.69 0.73
C GLY A 46 -6.10 9.98 1.62
N THR A 47 -5.66 10.65 2.69
CA THR A 47 -4.61 10.12 3.55
C THR A 47 -4.97 8.76 4.17
N ILE A 48 -4.08 7.79 4.01
CA ILE A 48 -4.19 6.47 4.64
C ILE A 48 -3.18 6.38 5.77
N THR A 49 -3.68 6.35 7.01
CA THR A 49 -2.85 6.17 8.20
C THR A 49 -2.88 4.70 8.64
N VAL A 50 -1.70 4.11 8.86
CA VAL A 50 -1.53 2.71 9.28
C VAL A 50 -0.53 2.66 10.43
N GLY A 51 -0.97 2.26 11.63
CA GLY A 51 -0.12 2.25 12.83
C GLY A 51 0.90 1.10 12.89
N ALA A 52 0.84 0.16 11.96
CA ALA A 52 1.81 -0.93 11.83
C ALA A 52 2.15 -1.18 10.34
N TYR A 53 2.28 -2.43 9.90
CA TYR A 53 2.66 -2.73 8.50
C TYR A 53 1.50 -2.55 7.49
N LEU A 54 1.88 -2.18 6.26
CA LEU A 54 1.03 -2.11 5.08
C LEU A 54 1.40 -3.22 4.09
N ILE A 55 0.41 -3.98 3.61
CA ILE A 55 0.57 -4.96 2.53
C ILE A 55 -0.30 -4.55 1.35
N VAL A 56 0.29 -4.46 0.17
CA VAL A 56 -0.39 -4.07 -1.07
C VAL A 56 -0.01 -5.03 -2.18
N THR A 57 -1.01 -5.66 -2.78
CA THR A 57 -0.80 -6.66 -3.83
C THR A 57 -1.77 -6.47 -4.99
N THR A 58 -1.23 -6.41 -6.20
CA THR A 58 -2.01 -6.61 -7.43
C THR A 58 -1.78 -8.03 -7.96
N HIS A 59 -2.83 -8.72 -8.42
CA HIS A 59 -2.75 -10.13 -8.81
C HIS A 59 -3.07 -10.43 -10.28
N ASP A 60 -3.55 -9.45 -11.05
CA ASP A 60 -3.87 -9.60 -12.46
C ASP A 60 -3.59 -8.29 -13.23
N ASN A 61 -3.81 -8.34 -14.54
CA ASN A 61 -3.94 -7.16 -15.43
C ASN A 61 -2.78 -6.14 -15.39
N ASN A 62 -1.60 -6.57 -14.94
CA ASN A 62 -0.44 -5.70 -14.72
C ASN A 62 -0.78 -4.48 -13.86
N GLY A 63 -1.66 -4.68 -12.87
CA GLY A 63 -2.16 -3.61 -12.00
C GLY A 63 -1.01 -2.86 -11.32
N SER A 64 -1.03 -1.53 -11.45
CA SER A 64 -0.05 -0.66 -10.78
C SER A 64 -0.54 -0.23 -9.40
N ILE A 65 0.40 0.01 -8.49
CA ILE A 65 0.15 0.58 -7.16
C ILE A 65 0.56 2.04 -7.21
N ASN A 66 -0.35 2.96 -6.95
CA ASN A 66 -0.06 4.38 -6.82
C ASN A 66 -0.66 4.92 -5.53
N LEU A 67 0.16 5.05 -4.49
CA LEU A 67 -0.27 5.47 -3.16
C LEU A 67 0.53 6.70 -2.72
N ASP A 68 -0.01 7.91 -2.91
CA ASP A 68 0.74 9.17 -2.75
C ASP A 68 0.41 9.98 -1.48
N GLN A 69 -0.52 9.48 -0.66
CA GLN A 69 -0.93 10.10 0.60
C GLN A 69 -0.85 9.12 1.78
N LEU A 70 0.32 8.51 2.02
CA LEU A 70 0.48 7.56 3.13
C LEU A 70 1.07 8.17 4.40
N ALA A 71 0.62 7.63 5.54
CA ALA A 71 1.21 7.80 6.87
C ALA A 71 1.30 6.42 7.56
N VAL A 72 2.29 5.62 7.17
CA VAL A 72 2.51 4.26 7.65
C VAL A 72 3.72 4.23 8.57
N ASP A 73 3.52 3.75 9.79
CA ASP A 73 4.58 3.68 10.81
C ASP A 73 5.45 2.41 10.69
N GLY A 74 4.94 1.38 10.01
CA GLY A 74 5.60 0.09 9.89
C GLY A 74 6.08 -0.27 8.49
N PRO A 75 6.54 -1.53 8.30
CA PRO A 75 7.05 -1.99 7.03
C PRO A 75 6.01 -2.03 5.89
N PHE A 76 6.49 -1.83 4.67
CA PHE A 76 5.72 -1.87 3.42
C PHE A 76 5.96 -3.17 2.68
N HIS A 77 4.98 -4.06 2.54
CA HIS A 77 5.06 -5.22 1.67
C HIS A 77 4.31 -4.91 0.36
N LEU A 78 5.02 -4.74 -0.75
CA LEU A 78 4.46 -4.34 -2.04
C LEU A 78 4.73 -5.42 -3.09
N ASN A 79 3.68 -5.90 -3.76
CA ASN A 79 3.83 -6.81 -4.90
C ASN A 79 2.93 -6.41 -6.05
N THR A 80 3.46 -6.47 -7.26
CA THR A 80 2.68 -6.31 -8.48
C THR A 80 2.62 -7.59 -9.29
N HIS A 81 1.49 -7.80 -9.95
CA HIS A 81 1.39 -8.80 -10.99
C HIS A 81 2.06 -8.28 -12.27
N GLY A 82 2.77 -9.17 -12.98
CA GLY A 82 3.34 -8.90 -14.28
C GLY A 82 4.18 -7.62 -14.28
N THR A 83 3.91 -6.68 -15.19
CA THR A 83 4.73 -5.46 -15.36
C THR A 83 4.21 -4.25 -14.57
N GLY A 84 3.40 -4.45 -13.52
CA GLY A 84 2.80 -3.35 -12.77
C GLY A 84 3.86 -2.47 -12.08
N ASN A 85 3.71 -1.15 -12.21
CA ASN A 85 4.58 -0.16 -11.56
C ASN A 85 4.12 0.11 -10.12
N VAL A 86 5.04 0.64 -9.31
CA VAL A 86 4.77 1.06 -7.94
C VAL A 86 5.26 2.48 -7.73
N THR A 87 4.35 3.36 -7.32
CA THR A 87 4.63 4.70 -6.81
C THR A 87 4.11 4.80 -5.39
N VAL A 88 4.98 5.16 -4.43
CA VAL A 88 4.60 5.35 -3.02
C VAL A 88 5.18 6.64 -2.47
N VAL A 89 4.36 7.41 -1.75
CA VAL A 89 4.81 8.55 -0.94
C VAL A 89 4.32 8.37 0.49
N ASN A 90 5.26 8.22 1.43
CA ASN A 90 5.00 8.20 2.87
C ASN A 90 5.38 9.53 3.50
N ASP A 91 4.65 9.95 4.54
CA ASP A 91 4.94 11.17 5.31
C ASP A 91 6.28 11.13 6.06
N ALA A 92 6.68 9.93 6.48
CA ALA A 92 7.91 9.66 7.18
C ALA A 92 8.75 8.60 6.45
N HIS A 93 9.53 7.84 7.20
CA HIS A 93 10.44 6.83 6.70
C HIS A 93 9.70 5.74 5.90
N ILE A 94 10.42 5.07 5.01
CA ILE A 94 9.93 3.86 4.36
C ILE A 94 10.84 2.73 4.78
N VAL A 95 10.27 1.74 5.46
CA VAL A 95 10.94 0.46 5.72
C VAL A 95 10.31 -0.60 4.84
N PHE A 96 11.17 -1.24 4.09
CA PHE A 96 10.83 -2.37 3.27
C PHE A 96 11.10 -3.67 4.10
N ALA A 97 10.03 -4.39 4.48
CA ALA A 97 10.01 -5.84 4.83
C ALA A 97 10.79 -6.79 3.87
N SER A 98 10.95 -8.06 4.22
CA SER A 98 11.44 -9.08 3.29
C SER A 98 10.38 -9.44 2.23
N ASP A 99 10.82 -9.98 1.09
CA ASP A 99 10.00 -10.64 0.07
C ASP A 99 9.00 -9.77 -0.73
N ARG A 100 9.51 -8.82 -1.51
CA ARG A 100 8.72 -8.09 -2.52
C ARG A 100 8.98 -8.55 -3.93
N THR A 101 7.99 -8.34 -4.80
CA THR A 101 8.17 -8.50 -6.24
C THR A 101 7.48 -7.36 -6.96
N ILE A 102 8.27 -6.54 -7.63
CA ILE A 102 7.77 -5.45 -8.47
C ILE A 102 8.26 -5.74 -9.87
N GLY A 103 7.35 -6.07 -10.78
CA GLY A 103 7.76 -6.40 -12.15
C GLY A 103 7.88 -5.17 -13.07
N GLY A 104 7.44 -4.00 -12.62
CA GLY A 104 7.65 -2.71 -13.30
C GLY A 104 8.66 -1.81 -12.58
N ASN A 105 8.54 -0.51 -12.78
CA ASN A 105 9.35 0.50 -12.09
C ASN A 105 8.91 0.68 -10.63
N LEU A 106 9.87 0.95 -9.76
CA LEU A 106 9.65 1.37 -8.38
C LEU A 106 10.06 2.84 -8.21
N ALA A 107 9.12 3.68 -7.79
CA ALA A 107 9.37 5.05 -7.36
C ALA A 107 8.85 5.23 -5.93
N VAL A 108 9.73 5.58 -5.00
CA VAL A 108 9.32 5.82 -3.60
C VAL A 108 9.87 7.12 -3.06
N THR A 109 9.06 7.79 -2.25
CA THR A 109 9.42 9.01 -1.54
C THR A 109 9.06 8.87 -0.07
N ALA A 110 10.08 8.95 0.79
CA ALA A 110 9.88 9.28 2.20
C ALA A 110 9.93 10.81 2.30
N ARG A 111 8.82 11.48 2.66
CA ARG A 111 8.81 12.95 2.79
C ARG A 111 9.79 13.42 3.87
N THR A 112 9.95 12.61 4.91
CA THR A 112 10.95 12.80 5.96
C THR A 112 11.58 11.47 6.33
N GLY A 113 12.77 11.49 6.94
CA GLY A 113 13.47 10.28 7.36
C GLY A 113 14.14 9.51 6.22
N ASN A 114 14.46 8.24 6.49
CA ASN A 114 15.23 7.39 5.58
C ASN A 114 14.34 6.42 4.81
N ILE A 115 14.81 6.01 3.62
CA ILE A 115 14.31 4.82 2.93
C ILE A 115 15.31 3.70 3.22
N SER A 116 14.82 2.60 3.77
CA SER A 116 15.65 1.46 4.16
C SER A 116 15.03 0.16 3.66
N ASP A 117 15.90 -0.75 3.25
CA ASP A 117 15.54 -2.09 2.77
C ASP A 117 16.13 -3.13 3.71
N HIS A 118 15.29 -4.06 4.18
CA HIS A 118 15.70 -5.17 5.03
C HIS A 118 15.52 -6.47 4.22
N PRO A 119 16.61 -7.09 3.75
CA PRO A 119 16.58 -8.32 2.98
C PRO A 119 16.09 -9.50 3.81
#